data_AF-A0A960M530-F1
#
_entry.id   AF-A0A960M530-F1
#
_cell.length_a   1.000
_cell.length_b   1.000
_cell.length_c   1.000
_cell.angle_alpha   90.00
_cell.angle_beta   90.00
_cell.angle_gamma   90.00
#
_symmetry.space_group_name_H-M   'P 1'
#
loop_
_entity.id
_entity.type
_entity.pdbx_description
1 polymer ?
#
loop_
_entity_poly.entity_id
_entity_poly.type
_entity_poly.pdbx_seq_one_letter_code
_entity_poly.pdbx_strand_id
1 'polypeptide(L)'
;MEDPTKTIKIWTHLVRKIWDDPSLKDQIQANPHKFFKENGLNIPESQVIEIHENSSKTLHLVIPEKPNKELTDEVLFHIVAGIK
;
A
#
# COMPACT_ATOMS: atom_id res chain seq x y z
N MET A 1 -17.61 -6.69 -5.57
CA MET A 1 -16.99 -5.58 -4.83
C MET A 1 -16.34 -6.20 -3.61
N GLU A 2 -15.01 -6.18 -3.48
CA GLU A 2 -14.36 -6.70 -2.27
C GLU A 2 -14.73 -5.83 -1.07
N ASP A 3 -14.97 -6.44 0.09
CA ASP A 3 -15.29 -5.73 1.33
C ASP A 3 -14.10 -4.84 1.74
N PRO A 4 -14.24 -3.50 1.79
CA PRO A 4 -13.15 -2.59 2.13
C PRO A 4 -12.56 -2.86 3.53
N THR A 5 -13.33 -3.50 4.41
CA THR A 5 -12.93 -3.87 5.76
C THR A 5 -11.96 -5.06 5.78
N LYS A 6 -11.98 -5.92 4.76
CA LYS A 6 -11.11 -7.11 4.66
C LYS A 6 -9.66 -6.72 4.45
N THR A 7 -9.41 -5.81 3.51
CA THR A 7 -8.08 -5.34 3.14
C THR A 7 -7.39 -4.62 4.30
N ILE A 8 -8.11 -3.76 5.03
CA ILE A 8 -7.59 -3.08 6.23
C ILE A 8 -7.14 -4.09 7.29
N LYS A 9 -7.94 -5.14 7.55
CA LYS A 9 -7.56 -6.19 8.52
C LYS A 9 -6.30 -6.93 8.12
N ILE A 10 -6.12 -7.23 6.83
CA ILE A 10 -4.91 -7.88 6.32
C ILE A 10 -3.70 -6.98 6.51
N TRP A 11 -3.82 -5.68 6.16
CA TRP A 11 -2.75 -4.71 6.38
C TRP A 11 -2.34 -4.60 7.84
N THR A 12 -3.31 -4.50 8.75
CA THR A 12 -3.03 -4.44 10.20
C THR A 12 -2.28 -5.69 10.69
N HIS A 13 -2.69 -6.88 10.24
CA HIS A 13 -2.02 -8.12 10.60
C HIS A 13 -0.59 -8.18 10.07
N LEU A 14 -0.38 -7.78 8.81
CA LEU A 14 0.93 -7.75 8.18
C LEU A 14 1.89 -6.81 8.89
N VAL A 15 1.47 -5.59 9.20
CA VAL A 15 2.30 -4.61 9.93
C VAL A 15 2.72 -5.16 11.28
N ARG A 16 1.79 -5.77 12.04
CA ARG A 16 2.13 -6.39 13.32
C ARG A 16 3.16 -7.50 13.16
N LYS A 17 3.00 -8.37 12.17
CA LYS A 17 3.95 -9.46 11.88
C LYS A 17 5.35 -8.92 11.56
N ILE A 18 5.43 -7.85 10.77
CA ILE A 18 6.71 -7.20 10.41
C ILE A 18 7.38 -6.54 11.62
N TRP A 19 6.60 -6.01 12.58
CA TRP A 19 7.17 -5.49 13.84
C TRP A 19 7.67 -6.60 14.76
N ASP A 20 6.96 -7.73 14.81
CA ASP A 20 7.34 -8.89 15.63
C ASP A 20 8.57 -9.63 15.07
N ASP A 21 8.77 -9.60 13.74
CA ASP A 21 9.92 -10.21 13.06
C ASP A 21 10.58 -9.22 12.07
N PRO A 22 11.66 -8.54 12.50
CA PRO A 22 12.39 -7.58 11.67
C PRO A 22 12.93 -8.17 10.36
N SER A 23 13.19 -9.48 10.28
CA SER A 23 13.70 -10.12 9.07
C SER A 23 12.67 -10.09 7.91
N LEU A 24 11.39 -9.95 8.24
CA LEU A 24 10.33 -9.82 7.23
C LEU A 24 10.42 -8.50 6.46
N LYS A 25 11.03 -7.45 7.04
CA LYS A 25 11.26 -6.20 6.31
C LYS A 25 12.24 -6.40 5.16
N ASP A 26 13.28 -7.21 5.38
CA ASP A 26 14.23 -7.53 4.32
C ASP A 26 13.58 -8.43 3.26
N GLN A 27 12.75 -9.39 3.68
CA GLN A 27 12.03 -10.28 2.77
C GLN A 27 11.02 -9.52 1.89
N ILE A 28 10.24 -8.60 2.47
CA ILE A 28 9.26 -7.83 1.71
C ILE A 28 9.93 -6.84 0.76
N GLN A 29 11.11 -6.30 1.12
CA GLN A 29 11.89 -5.46 0.21
C GLN A 29 12.51 -6.27 -0.94
N ALA A 30 12.93 -7.52 -0.69
CA ALA A 30 13.52 -8.38 -1.71
C ALA A 30 12.49 -8.87 -2.75
N ASN A 31 11.27 -9.22 -2.32
CA ASN A 31 10.22 -9.67 -3.23
C ASN A 31 8.80 -9.36 -2.70
N PRO A 32 8.31 -8.12 -2.88
CA PRO A 32 7.04 -7.70 -2.31
C PRO A 32 5.85 -8.45 -2.90
N HIS A 33 5.83 -8.74 -4.20
CA HIS A 33 4.73 -9.48 -4.84
C HIS A 33 4.58 -10.88 -4.26
N LYS A 34 5.68 -11.62 -4.10
CA LYS A 34 5.65 -12.95 -3.49
C LYS A 34 5.14 -12.86 -2.05
N PHE A 35 5.70 -11.93 -1.26
CA PHE A 35 5.30 -11.74 0.13
C PHE A 35 3.80 -11.47 0.27
N PHE A 36 3.25 -10.52 -0.50
CA PHE A 36 1.83 -10.19 -0.41
C PHE A 36 0.93 -11.32 -0.88
N LYS A 37 1.30 -12.02 -1.97
CA LYS A 37 0.55 -13.17 -2.47
C LYS A 37 0.45 -14.28 -1.42
N GLU A 38 1.55 -14.62 -0.76
CA GLU A 38 1.59 -15.62 0.32
C GLU A 38 0.74 -15.21 1.54
N ASN A 39 0.51 -13.92 1.73
CA ASN A 39 -0.35 -13.39 2.81
C ASN A 39 -1.76 -13.00 2.33
N GLY A 40 -2.18 -13.48 1.14
CA GLY A 40 -3.56 -13.37 0.65
C GLY A 40 -3.90 -12.08 -0.11
N LEU A 41 -2.90 -11.29 -0.48
CA LEU A 41 -3.06 -10.08 -1.30
C LEU A 41 -2.46 -10.30 -2.69
N ASN A 42 -3.32 -10.44 -3.70
CA ASN A 42 -2.90 -10.54 -5.09
C ASN A 42 -2.78 -9.16 -5.72
N ILE A 43 -1.56 -8.64 -5.77
CA ILE A 43 -1.24 -7.39 -6.46
C ILE A 43 -0.81 -7.73 -7.91
N PRO A 44 -1.42 -7.12 -8.94
CA PRO A 44 -1.05 -7.35 -10.34
C PRO A 44 0.44 -7.10 -10.60
N GLU A 45 1.07 -7.96 -11.43
CA GLU A 45 2.50 -7.80 -11.79
C GLU A 45 2.79 -6.53 -12.60
N SER A 46 1.76 -5.90 -13.18
CA SER A 46 1.88 -4.61 -13.87
C SER A 46 2.08 -3.43 -12.90
N GLN A 47 1.95 -3.64 -11.59
CA GLN A 47 2.13 -2.61 -10.58
C GLN A 47 3.48 -2.79 -9.88
N VAL A 48 4.28 -1.73 -9.80
CA VAL A 48 5.49 -1.72 -8.97
C VAL A 48 5.08 -1.49 -7.52
N ILE A 49 5.66 -2.26 -6.60
CA ILE A 49 5.40 -2.12 -5.16
C ILE A 49 6.65 -1.57 -4.48
N GLU A 50 6.53 -0.38 -3.90
CA GLU A 50 7.57 0.25 -3.09
C GLU A 50 7.16 0.26 -1.61
N ILE A 51 8.06 -0.19 -0.73
CA ILE A 51 7.81 -0.29 0.71
C ILE A 51 8.55 0.83 1.43
N HIS A 52 7.78 1.74 2.03
CA HIS A 52 8.31 2.86 2.80
C HIS A 52 7.96 2.71 4.28
N GLU A 53 8.97 2.83 5.14
CA GLU A 53 8.75 2.94 6.57
C GLU A 53 8.49 4.39 6.96
N ASN A 54 7.34 4.63 7.59
CA ASN A 54 7.02 5.91 8.19
C ASN A 54 7.62 5.96 9.61
N SER A 55 8.42 6.98 9.90
CA SER A 55 9.13 7.13 11.18
C SER A 55 9.01 8.56 11.69
N SER A 56 9.38 8.81 12.95
CA SER A 56 9.37 10.18 13.51
C SER A 56 10.27 11.17 12.77
N LYS A 57 11.15 10.70 11.89
CA LYS A 57 12.10 11.52 11.13
C LYS A 57 11.74 11.67 9.66
N THR A 58 10.79 10.86 9.15
CA THR A 58 10.51 10.78 7.71
C THR A 58 9.02 10.82 7.48
N LEU A 59 8.54 11.79 6.70
CA LEU A 59 7.16 11.88 6.23
C LEU A 59 7.12 11.48 4.75
N HIS A 60 6.16 10.63 4.39
CA HIS A 60 5.91 10.24 3.00
C HIS A 60 4.64 10.90 2.48
N LEU A 61 4.72 11.47 1.28
CA LEU A 61 3.57 12.01 0.55
C LEU A 61 3.39 11.21 -0.74
N VAL A 62 2.25 10.55 -0.89
CA VAL A 62 1.88 9.89 -2.14
C VAL A 62 1.23 10.92 -3.06
N ILE A 63 1.92 11.26 -4.15
CA ILE A 63 1.37 12.12 -5.19
C ILE A 63 0.83 11.20 -6.30
N PRO A 64 -0.50 11.15 -6.52
CA PRO A 64 -1.09 10.32 -7.54
C PRO A 64 -0.70 10.81 -8.95
N GLU A 65 -0.69 9.91 -9.93
CA GLU A 65 -0.52 10.28 -11.33
C GLU A 65 -1.60 11.30 -11.74
N LYS A 66 -1.18 12.38 -12.41
CA LYS A 66 -2.10 13.41 -12.87
C LYS A 66 -3.11 12.80 -13.84
N PRO A 67 -4.43 12.84 -13.55
CA PRO A 67 -5.43 12.33 -14.47
C PRO A 67 -5.48 13.16 -15.76
N ASN A 68 -5.77 12.51 -16.89
CA ASN A 68 -5.92 13.16 -18.20
C ASN A 68 -7.23 13.97 -18.36
N LYS A 69 -7.93 14.28 -17.26
CA LYS A 69 -9.19 15.03 -17.24
C LYS A 69 -9.07 16.20 -16.27
N GLU A 70 -9.79 17.29 -16.53
CA GLU A 70 -9.95 18.33 -15.53
C GLU A 70 -10.65 17.74 -14.30
N LEU A 71 -10.09 18.02 -13.12
CA LEU A 71 -10.61 17.54 -11.86
C LEU A 71 -11.26 18.70 -11.13
N THR A 72 -12.45 18.45 -10.61
CA THR A 72 -12.98 19.26 -9.51
C THR A 72 -12.26 18.89 -8.22
N ASP A 73 -12.27 19.78 -7.23
CA ASP A 73 -11.65 19.53 -5.91
C ASP A 73 -12.21 18.27 -5.23
N GLU A 74 -13.48 17.95 -5.48
CA GLU A 74 -14.13 16.74 -4.95
C GLU A 74 -13.56 15.46 -5.56
N VAL A 75 -13.28 15.45 -6.87
CA VAL A 75 -12.64 14.29 -7.52
C VAL A 75 -11.17 14.20 -7.08
N LEU A 76 -10.50 15.35 -6.91
CA LEU A 76 -9.14 15.38 -6.41
C LEU A 76 -9.02 14.77 -5.00
N PHE A 77 -9.96 15.06 -4.10
CA PHE A 77 -10.01 14.50 -2.74
C PHE A 77 -10.02 12.97 -2.76
N HIS A 78 -10.85 12.35 -3.59
CA HIS A 78 -10.95 10.89 -3.69
C HIS A 78 -9.65 10.25 -4.19
N ILE A 79 -8.98 10.90 -5.15
CA ILE A 79 -7.72 10.40 -5.72
C ILE A 79 -6.59 10.51 -4.69
N VAL A 80 -6.50 11.62 -3.94
CA VAL A 80 -5.47 11.81 -2.90
C VAL A 80 -5.67 10.86 -1.72
N ALA A 81 -6.92 10.48 -1.41
CA ALA A 81 -7.21 9.49 -0.37
C ALA A 81 -6.78 8.05 -0.73
N GLY A 82 -6.28 7.82 -1.96
CA GLY A 82 -5.91 6.48 -2.43
C GLY A 82 -7.10 5.55 -2.64
N ILE A 83 -8.32 6.10 -2.69
CA ILE A 83 -9.54 5.37 -2.98
C ILE A 83 -9.72 5.40 -4.50
N LYS A 84 -9.41 4.28 -5.17
CA LYS A 84 -9.75 4.05 -6.58
C LYS A 84 -11.15 3.49 -6.72
#